data_AF-A0A0R2RCZ9-F1
#
_entry.id   AF-A0A0R2RCZ9-F1
#
_cell.length_a   1.000
_cell.length_b   1.000
_cell.length_c   1.000
_cell.angle_alpha   90.00
_cell.angle_beta   90.00
_cell.angle_gamma   90.00
#
_symmetry.space_group_name_H-M   'P 1'
#
loop_
_entity.id
_entity.type
_entity.pdbx_description
1 polymer ?
#
loop_
_entity_poly.entity_id
_entity_poly.type
_entity_poly.pdbx_seq_one_letter_code
_entity_poly.pdbx_strand_id
1 'polypeptide(L)'
;FLFSKANALYKEQIINDLKKINNLTFEFEQRINEKEEKGNCTIEYPKKIFCEYYKSNNKILISNGKSLVIKTSDQESYYLYPLDKTPLNLILDKEFLINKIIDLDERIIDESYINYTILENDYEINIFFNKQNFNLVGWQTLDIYQNLNMTFISNLKKNQKIDKKIFNLPNR
;
A
#
# COMPACT_ATOMS: atom_id res chain seq x y z
N PHE A 1 28.21 -9.34 -15.86
CA PHE A 1 27.29 -8.54 -15.02
C PHE A 1 27.64 -8.78 -13.56
N LEU A 2 28.26 -7.78 -12.91
CA LEU A 2 28.58 -7.83 -11.48
C LEU A 2 27.31 -7.44 -10.72
N PHE A 3 26.56 -8.42 -10.22
CA PHE A 3 25.60 -8.15 -9.15
C PHE A 3 26.41 -7.61 -7.96
N SER A 4 26.19 -6.35 -7.60
CA SER A 4 26.83 -5.78 -6.41
C SER A 4 26.32 -6.57 -5.19
N LYS A 5 27.21 -7.03 -4.30
CA LYS A 5 26.80 -7.78 -3.08
C LYS A 5 25.83 -6.98 -2.20
N ALA A 6 25.89 -5.64 -2.27
CA ALA A 6 25.00 -4.76 -1.54
C ALA A 6 23.54 -4.87 -2.04
N ASN A 7 23.34 -5.09 -3.34
CA ASN A 7 22.01 -5.18 -3.93
C ASN A 7 21.26 -6.45 -3.48
N ALA A 8 21.97 -7.58 -3.52
CA ALA A 8 21.43 -8.87 -3.03
C ALA A 8 20.99 -8.79 -1.56
N LEU A 9 21.72 -8.02 -0.73
CA LEU A 9 21.42 -7.85 0.68
C LEU A 9 20.12 -7.07 0.91
N TYR A 10 19.89 -5.96 0.20
CA TYR A 10 18.68 -5.14 0.37
C TYR A 10 17.42 -5.91 0.01
N LYS A 11 17.45 -6.59 -1.14
CA LYS A 11 16.36 -7.43 -1.63
C LYS A 11 15.99 -8.51 -0.61
N GLU A 12 16.99 -9.23 -0.10
CA GLU A 12 16.77 -10.29 0.89
C GLU A 12 16.15 -9.76 2.20
N GLN A 13 16.64 -8.62 2.72
CA GLN A 13 16.11 -8.01 3.94
C GLN A 13 14.64 -7.60 3.77
N ILE A 14 14.30 -6.93 2.67
CA ILE A 14 12.92 -6.51 2.36
C ILE A 14 12.00 -7.74 2.26
N ILE A 15 12.40 -8.77 1.53
CA ILE A 15 11.61 -10.00 1.37
C ILE A 15 11.39 -10.68 2.73
N ASN A 16 12.44 -10.81 3.54
CA ASN A 16 12.37 -11.44 4.85
C ASN A 16 11.45 -10.66 5.81
N ASP A 17 11.47 -9.34 5.74
CA ASP A 17 10.56 -8.48 6.51
C ASP A 17 9.11 -8.65 6.06
N LEU A 18 8.83 -8.59 4.75
CA LEU A 18 7.49 -8.80 4.21
C LEU A 18 6.90 -10.16 4.61
N LYS A 19 7.71 -11.23 4.58
CA LYS A 19 7.28 -12.57 5.01
C LYS A 19 6.78 -12.60 6.45
N LYS A 20 7.47 -11.88 7.36
CA LYS A 20 7.15 -11.83 8.80
C LYS A 20 5.98 -10.91 9.16
N ILE A 21 5.57 -10.04 8.24
CA ILE A 21 4.48 -9.08 8.47
C ILE A 21 3.13 -9.73 8.13
N ASN A 22 2.23 -9.75 9.11
CA ASN A 22 0.83 -10.16 8.97
C ASN A 22 -0.10 -8.96 8.85
N ASN A 23 0.18 -7.90 9.60
CA ASN A 23 -0.56 -6.65 9.53
C ASN A 23 0.34 -5.43 9.77
N LEU A 24 -0.13 -4.28 9.28
CA LEU A 24 0.50 -2.97 9.44
C LEU A 24 -0.55 -1.97 9.91
N THR A 25 -0.20 -1.09 10.84
CA THR A 25 -0.99 0.09 11.18
C THR A 25 -0.11 1.32 11.05
N PHE A 26 -0.62 2.37 10.41
CA PHE A 26 0.16 3.56 10.11
C PHE A 26 -0.72 4.79 9.88
N GLU A 27 -0.09 5.96 9.98
CA GLU A 27 -0.62 7.21 9.44
C GLU A 27 -0.24 7.33 7.98
N PHE A 28 -1.10 7.94 7.17
CA PHE A 28 -0.81 8.20 5.76
C PHE A 28 -1.06 9.65 5.38
N GLU A 29 -0.32 10.09 4.36
CA GLU A 29 -0.61 11.26 3.55
C GLU A 29 -0.73 10.81 2.10
N GLN A 30 -1.88 11.08 1.47
CA GLN A 30 -2.17 10.73 0.09
C GLN A 30 -2.27 12.01 -0.74
N ARG A 31 -1.62 12.02 -1.89
CA ARG A 31 -1.67 13.11 -2.87
C ARG A 31 -2.19 12.57 -4.20
N ILE A 32 -3.30 13.15 -4.66
CA ILE A 32 -3.92 12.85 -5.95
C ILE A 32 -4.14 14.19 -6.65
N ASN A 33 -3.39 14.46 -7.71
CA ASN A 33 -3.32 15.78 -8.33
C ASN A 33 -3.04 16.88 -7.27
N GLU A 34 -3.90 17.89 -7.17
CA GLU A 34 -3.78 18.98 -6.16
C GLU A 34 -4.42 18.63 -4.81
N LYS A 35 -5.03 17.46 -4.66
CA LYS A 35 -5.73 17.07 -3.43
C LYS A 35 -4.79 16.31 -2.51
N GLU A 36 -4.69 16.81 -1.29
CA GLU A 36 -4.04 16.13 -0.18
C GLU A 36 -5.08 15.60 0.82
N GLU A 37 -4.91 14.36 1.24
CA GLU A 37 -5.72 13.67 2.23
C GLU A 37 -4.83 12.97 3.25
N LYS A 38 -5.24 12.96 4.52
CA LYS A 38 -4.49 12.29 5.60
C LYS A 38 -5.42 11.42 6.41
N GLY A 39 -4.85 10.41 7.06
CA GLY A 39 -5.62 9.51 7.89
C GLY A 39 -4.79 8.43 8.53
N ASN A 40 -5.48 7.45 9.08
CA ASN A 40 -4.90 6.21 9.58
C ASN A 40 -5.34 5.05 8.71
N CYS A 41 -4.47 4.08 8.52
CA CYS A 41 -4.79 2.82 7.87
C CYS A 41 -4.33 1.63 8.69
N THR A 42 -5.06 0.53 8.56
CA THR A 42 -4.63 -0.81 8.97
C THR A 42 -4.72 -1.75 7.77
N ILE A 43 -3.62 -2.43 7.44
CA ILE A 43 -3.55 -3.50 6.44
C ILE A 43 -3.50 -4.83 7.17
N GLU A 44 -4.31 -5.81 6.75
CA GLU A 44 -4.11 -7.23 7.10
C GLU A 44 -3.88 -8.00 5.80
N TYR A 45 -2.70 -8.60 5.66
CA TYR A 45 -2.38 -9.39 4.48
C TYR A 45 -3.13 -10.74 4.50
N PRO A 46 -3.63 -11.22 3.34
CA PRO A 46 -3.65 -10.54 2.05
C PRO A 46 -4.89 -9.63 1.86
N LYS A 47 -4.71 -8.55 1.10
CA LYS A 47 -5.75 -7.78 0.40
C LYS A 47 -6.76 -7.01 1.24
N LYS A 48 -6.67 -7.02 2.57
CA LYS A 48 -7.54 -6.23 3.44
C LYS A 48 -6.87 -4.93 3.85
N ILE A 49 -7.66 -3.87 3.84
CA ILE A 49 -7.24 -2.56 4.30
C ILE A 49 -8.45 -1.85 4.90
N PHE A 50 -8.25 -1.11 5.97
CA PHE A 50 -9.23 -0.20 6.56
C PHE A 50 -8.54 1.13 6.77
N CYS A 51 -9.05 2.21 6.20
CA CYS A 51 -8.53 3.55 6.36
C CYS A 51 -9.61 4.53 6.80
N GLU A 52 -9.27 5.37 7.77
CA GLU A 52 -10.09 6.48 8.25
C GLU A 52 -9.37 7.79 7.92
N TYR A 53 -10.07 8.67 7.22
CA TYR A 53 -9.53 9.96 6.80
C TYR A 53 -9.88 11.04 7.82
N TYR A 54 -8.93 11.94 8.12
CA TYR A 54 -9.07 12.96 9.16
C TYR A 54 -10.01 14.13 8.80
N LYS A 55 -10.42 14.28 7.53
CA LYS A 55 -11.30 15.37 7.10
C LYS A 55 -12.73 15.20 7.67
N SER A 56 -13.46 16.32 7.74
CA SER A 56 -14.77 16.45 8.39
C SER A 56 -15.88 15.54 7.86
N ASN A 57 -15.71 14.92 6.69
CA ASN A 57 -16.69 14.02 6.09
C ASN A 57 -16.54 12.55 6.50
N ASN A 58 -15.74 12.24 7.52
CA ASN A 58 -15.52 10.89 8.07
C ASN A 58 -15.37 9.83 6.96
N LYS A 59 -14.58 10.16 5.93
CA LYS A 59 -14.36 9.26 4.81
C LYS A 59 -13.68 7.99 5.33
N ILE A 60 -14.21 6.84 4.94
CA ILE A 60 -13.63 5.53 5.21
C ILE A 60 -13.41 4.76 3.92
N LEU A 61 -12.34 3.99 3.87
CA LEU A 61 -12.02 3.05 2.80
C LEU A 61 -11.82 1.66 3.40
N ILE A 62 -12.56 0.67 2.91
CA ILE A 62 -12.54 -0.69 3.46
C ILE A 62 -12.38 -1.69 2.32
N SER A 63 -11.37 -2.56 2.40
CA SER A 63 -11.29 -3.77 1.61
C SER A 63 -11.44 -4.99 2.49
N ASN A 64 -12.33 -5.91 2.10
CA ASN A 64 -12.46 -7.23 2.71
C ASN A 64 -11.63 -8.32 2.00
N GLY A 65 -10.78 -7.93 1.04
CA GLY A 65 -9.97 -8.82 0.21
C GLY A 65 -10.61 -9.21 -1.13
N LYS A 66 -11.87 -8.83 -1.37
CA LYS A 66 -12.58 -9.06 -2.64
C LYS A 66 -13.19 -7.78 -3.21
N SER A 67 -13.70 -6.92 -2.35
CA SER A 67 -14.32 -5.66 -2.73
C SER A 67 -13.75 -4.51 -1.91
N LEU A 68 -13.72 -3.34 -2.53
CA LEU A 68 -13.31 -2.07 -1.93
C LEU A 68 -14.53 -1.17 -1.80
N VAL A 69 -14.79 -0.70 -0.58
CA VAL A 69 -15.83 0.28 -0.27
C VAL A 69 -15.18 1.62 0.04
N ILE A 70 -15.75 2.69 -0.52
CA ILE A 70 -15.46 4.07 -0.13
C ILE A 70 -16.76 4.72 0.30
N LYS A 71 -16.82 5.22 1.53
CA LYS A 71 -18.00 5.86 2.11
C LYS A 71 -17.60 7.16 2.78
N THR A 72 -18.46 8.17 2.69
CA THR A 72 -18.37 9.42 3.43
C THR A 72 -19.63 9.58 4.29
N SER A 73 -19.56 10.31 5.40
CA SER A 73 -20.70 10.43 6.33
C SER A 73 -21.87 11.24 5.79
N ASP A 74 -21.62 12.07 4.78
CA ASP A 74 -22.64 12.85 4.07
C ASP A 74 -23.38 12.03 2.99
N GLN A 75 -22.97 10.78 2.73
CA GLN A 75 -23.59 9.92 1.73
C GLN A 75 -24.35 8.75 2.39
N GLU A 76 -25.64 8.63 2.04
CA GLU A 76 -26.45 7.45 2.40
C GLU A 76 -25.93 6.19 1.70
N SER A 77 -25.41 6.35 0.48
CA SER A 77 -24.82 5.28 -0.32
C SER A 77 -23.30 5.22 -0.19
N TYR A 78 -22.70 4.12 -0.66
CA TYR A 78 -21.26 3.96 -0.73
C TYR A 78 -20.85 3.44 -2.11
N TYR A 79 -19.65 3.84 -2.54
CA TYR A 79 -19.07 3.29 -3.75
C TYR A 79 -18.50 1.91 -3.45
N LEU A 80 -18.81 0.94 -4.31
CA LEU A 80 -18.33 -0.45 -4.20
C LEU A 80 -17.61 -0.83 -5.50
N TYR A 81 -16.35 -1.20 -5.39
CA TYR A 81 -15.52 -1.64 -6.50
C TYR A 81 -15.04 -3.08 -6.27
N PRO A 82 -14.97 -3.92 -7.32
CA PRO A 82 -14.18 -5.15 -7.27
C PRO A 82 -12.71 -4.78 -6.98
N LEU A 83 -12.10 -5.43 -5.97
CA LEU A 83 -10.74 -5.08 -5.55
C LEU A 83 -9.73 -5.33 -6.68
N ASP A 84 -9.92 -6.42 -7.44
CA ASP A 84 -9.10 -6.83 -8.58
C ASP A 84 -9.05 -5.82 -9.73
N LYS A 85 -9.96 -4.84 -9.74
CA LYS A 85 -9.97 -3.69 -10.67
C LYS A 85 -9.31 -2.44 -10.09
N THR A 86 -8.54 -2.59 -9.02
CA THR A 86 -7.82 -1.49 -8.36
C THR A 86 -6.34 -1.84 -8.16
N PRO A 87 -5.42 -0.85 -8.16
CA PRO A 87 -4.02 -1.10 -7.82
C PRO A 87 -3.81 -1.71 -6.44
N LEU A 88 -4.74 -1.47 -5.50
CA LEU A 88 -4.68 -2.02 -4.15
C LEU A 88 -4.73 -3.55 -4.14
N ASN A 89 -5.30 -4.21 -5.16
CA ASN A 89 -5.23 -5.67 -5.28
C ASN A 89 -3.78 -6.18 -5.32
N LEU A 90 -2.87 -5.42 -5.94
CA LEU A 90 -1.46 -5.78 -6.11
C LEU A 90 -0.63 -5.32 -4.91
N ILE A 91 -0.85 -4.09 -4.44
CA ILE A 91 -0.11 -3.51 -3.30
C ILE A 91 -0.39 -4.27 -2.00
N LEU A 92 -1.62 -4.73 -1.81
CA LEU A 92 -2.03 -5.45 -0.60
C LEU A 92 -1.78 -6.96 -0.70
N ASP A 93 -1.08 -7.43 -1.72
CA ASP A 93 -0.71 -8.84 -1.90
C ASP A 93 0.80 -9.00 -1.70
N LYS A 94 1.20 -9.37 -0.46
CA LYS A 94 2.63 -9.49 -0.13
C LYS A 94 3.33 -10.60 -0.91
N GLU A 95 2.62 -11.66 -1.32
CA GLU A 95 3.22 -12.74 -2.10
C GLU A 95 3.52 -12.26 -3.52
N PHE A 96 2.59 -11.53 -4.13
CA PHE A 96 2.83 -10.83 -5.38
C PHE A 96 4.02 -9.88 -5.29
N LEU A 97 4.06 -9.01 -4.26
CA LEU A 97 5.17 -8.06 -4.09
C LEU A 97 6.52 -8.77 -3.92
N ILE A 98 6.58 -9.82 -3.11
CA ILE A 98 7.81 -10.61 -2.91
C ILE A 98 8.29 -11.20 -4.24
N ASN A 99 7.40 -11.81 -5.03
CA ASN A 99 7.75 -12.40 -6.31
C ASN A 99 8.30 -11.35 -7.27
N LYS A 100 7.66 -10.17 -7.34
CA LYS A 100 8.18 -9.06 -8.17
C LYS A 100 9.53 -8.56 -7.69
N ILE A 101 9.73 -8.40 -6.39
CA ILE A 101 11.00 -7.94 -5.81
C ILE A 101 12.14 -8.93 -6.09
N ILE A 102 11.87 -10.24 -6.14
CA ILE A 102 12.87 -11.25 -6.52
C ILE A 102 13.40 -10.96 -7.93
N ASP A 103 12.50 -10.69 -8.88
CA ASP A 103 12.82 -10.56 -10.30
C ASP A 103 13.29 -9.17 -10.73
N LEU A 104 12.94 -8.12 -9.98
CA LEU A 104 13.23 -6.73 -10.33
C LEU A 104 14.55 -6.23 -9.71
N ASP A 105 15.24 -5.36 -10.43
CA ASP A 105 16.35 -4.59 -9.89
C ASP A 105 15.84 -3.39 -9.09
N GLU A 106 16.43 -3.14 -7.92
CA GLU A 106 16.11 -1.98 -7.12
C GLU A 106 16.74 -0.69 -7.66
N ARG A 107 16.11 0.44 -7.34
CA ARG A 107 16.65 1.78 -7.56
C ARG A 107 16.87 2.47 -6.21
N ILE A 108 18.04 3.06 -6.01
CA ILE A 108 18.32 3.86 -4.82
C ILE A 108 17.95 5.32 -5.11
N ILE A 109 17.03 5.87 -4.33
CA ILE A 109 16.53 7.24 -4.47
C ILE A 109 17.05 8.08 -3.30
N ASP A 110 17.69 9.21 -3.61
CA ASP A 110 18.22 10.19 -2.65
C ASP A 110 19.05 9.57 -1.51
N GLU A 111 19.77 8.48 -1.83
CA GLU A 111 20.54 7.64 -0.92
C GLU A 111 19.77 7.05 0.28
N SER A 112 18.48 7.32 0.39
CA SER A 112 17.65 7.10 1.59
C SER A 112 16.56 6.05 1.37
N TYR A 113 16.15 5.83 0.12
CA TYR A 113 15.04 4.95 -0.22
C TYR A 113 15.46 3.90 -1.25
N ILE A 114 14.85 2.73 -1.13
CA ILE A 114 14.92 1.64 -2.09
C ILE A 114 13.57 1.59 -2.81
N ASN A 115 13.57 1.69 -4.12
CA ASN A 115 12.38 1.67 -4.97
C ASN A 115 12.38 0.42 -5.85
N TYR A 116 11.19 -0.17 -6.01
CA TYR A 116 10.91 -1.13 -7.07
C TYR A 116 9.76 -0.62 -7.94
N THR A 117 9.95 -0.63 -9.25
CA THR A 117 8.91 -0.32 -10.24
C THR A 117 8.33 -1.60 -10.79
N ILE A 118 7.03 -1.79 -10.59
CA ILE A 118 6.27 -2.95 -11.02
C ILE A 118 5.30 -2.51 -12.12
N LEU A 119 5.37 -3.16 -13.28
CA LEU A 119 4.42 -2.99 -14.38
C LEU A 119 3.50 -4.22 -14.42
N GLU A 120 2.19 -4.03 -14.24
CA GLU A 120 1.22 -5.12 -14.18
C GLU A 120 -0.20 -4.63 -14.51
N ASN A 121 -0.94 -5.35 -15.39
CA ASN A 121 -2.34 -5.08 -15.74
C ASN A 121 -2.70 -3.61 -16.04
N ASP A 122 -1.82 -2.86 -16.70
CA ASP A 122 -1.98 -1.43 -17.00
C ASP A 122 -1.67 -0.44 -15.86
N TYR A 123 -1.13 -0.92 -14.74
CA TYR A 123 -0.61 -0.07 -13.67
C TYR A 123 0.90 -0.04 -13.65
N GLU A 124 1.47 1.15 -13.49
CA GLU A 124 2.83 1.30 -12.97
C GLU A 124 2.75 1.56 -11.47
N ILE A 125 3.36 0.68 -10.68
CA ILE A 125 3.40 0.76 -9.22
C ILE A 125 4.84 0.95 -8.79
N ASN A 126 5.13 2.03 -8.08
CA ASN A 126 6.41 2.26 -7.45
C ASN A 126 6.26 2.03 -5.95
N ILE A 127 6.87 0.98 -5.41
CA ILE A 127 6.88 0.70 -3.96
C ILE A 127 8.20 1.21 -3.38
N PHE A 128 8.13 1.90 -2.23
CA PHE A 128 9.29 2.50 -1.60
C PHE A 128 9.54 1.92 -0.20
N PHE A 129 10.79 1.61 0.08
CA PHE A 129 11.27 1.15 1.37
C PHE A 129 12.37 2.07 1.90
N ASN A 130 12.45 2.23 3.21
CA ASN A 130 13.55 2.94 3.85
C ASN A 130 14.83 2.09 3.76
N LYS A 131 15.95 2.68 3.32
CA LYS A 131 17.20 1.95 3.12
C LYS A 131 17.87 1.47 4.41
N GLN A 132 17.62 2.15 5.54
CA GLN A 132 18.25 1.83 6.82
C GLN A 132 17.51 0.71 7.58
N ASN A 133 16.18 0.74 7.57
CA ASN A 133 15.36 -0.18 8.36
C ASN A 133 14.39 -1.05 7.53
N PHE A 134 14.40 -0.93 6.20
CA PHE A 134 13.59 -1.71 5.26
C PHE A 134 12.07 -1.61 5.44
N ASN A 135 11.59 -0.66 6.25
CA ASN A 135 10.17 -0.40 6.41
C ASN A 135 9.57 0.17 5.12
N LEU A 136 8.33 -0.23 4.82
CA LEU A 136 7.52 0.40 3.79
C LEU A 136 7.33 1.89 4.15
N VAL A 137 7.70 2.79 3.25
CA VAL A 137 7.54 4.25 3.43
C VAL A 137 6.43 4.83 2.58
N GLY A 138 5.93 4.06 1.60
CA GLY A 138 4.87 4.51 0.73
C GLY A 138 4.85 3.78 -0.60
N TRP A 139 3.91 4.18 -1.43
CA TRP A 139 3.79 3.71 -2.80
C TRP A 139 3.22 4.80 -3.69
N GLN A 140 3.45 4.65 -4.98
CA GLN A 140 2.89 5.48 -6.03
C GLN A 140 2.26 4.58 -7.09
N THR A 141 1.12 5.00 -7.62
CA THR A 141 0.44 4.33 -8.73
C THR A 141 0.19 5.32 -9.85
N LEU A 142 0.45 4.89 -11.09
CA LEU A 142 0.05 5.58 -12.31
C LEU A 142 -0.94 4.67 -13.04
N ASP A 143 -2.12 5.20 -13.37
CA ASP A 143 -3.11 4.51 -14.20
C ASP A 143 -2.97 4.86 -15.69
N ILE A 144 -3.76 4.21 -16.54
CA ILE A 144 -3.77 4.43 -18.00
C ILE A 144 -4.09 5.86 -18.43
N TYR A 145 -4.71 6.65 -17.55
CA TYR A 145 -5.03 8.05 -17.80
C TYR A 145 -3.95 9.00 -17.27
N GLN A 146 -2.81 8.44 -16.84
CA GLN A 146 -1.70 9.14 -16.21
C GLN A 146 -2.09 9.83 -14.89
N ASN A 147 -3.14 9.34 -14.21
CA ASN A 147 -3.47 9.85 -12.88
C ASN A 147 -2.45 9.34 -11.88
N LEU A 148 -1.66 10.27 -11.34
CA LEU A 148 -0.67 9.99 -10.32
C LEU A 148 -1.31 10.01 -8.93
N ASN A 149 -1.23 8.88 -8.22
CA ASN A 149 -1.59 8.79 -6.81
C ASN A 149 -0.35 8.38 -6.00
N MET A 150 0.01 9.20 -5.02
CA MET A 150 1.11 8.93 -4.10
C MET A 150 0.57 8.76 -2.70
N THR A 151 1.00 7.72 -2.00
CA THR A 151 0.69 7.49 -0.58
C THR A 151 2.00 7.40 0.19
N PHE A 152 2.17 8.30 1.15
CA PHE A 152 3.27 8.33 2.10
C PHE A 152 2.81 7.72 3.42
N ILE A 153 3.69 6.97 4.06
CA ILE A 153 3.41 6.26 5.31
C ILE A 153 4.31 6.80 6.41
N SER A 154 3.71 7.08 7.56
CA SER A 154 4.39 7.46 8.80
C SER A 154 3.86 6.63 9.98
N ASN A 155 4.58 6.67 11.10
CA ASN A 155 4.18 6.01 12.35
C ASN A 155 3.86 4.50 12.18
N LEU A 156 4.60 3.81 11.30
CA LEU A 156 4.38 2.40 10.97
C LEU A 156 4.59 1.48 12.17
N LYS A 157 3.57 0.67 12.46
CA LYS A 157 3.58 -0.41 13.45
C LYS A 157 3.29 -1.74 12.76
N LYS A 158 4.07 -2.77 13.06
CA LYS A 158 3.94 -4.12 12.49
C LYS A 158 3.25 -5.06 13.49
N ASN A 159 2.47 -6.01 12.99
CA ASN A 159 1.95 -7.18 13.73
C ASN A 159 1.22 -6.84 15.04
N GLN A 160 0.43 -5.78 15.02
CA GLN A 160 -0.41 -5.38 16.17
C GLN A 160 -1.60 -6.32 16.30
N LYS A 161 -2.18 -6.39 17.52
CA LYS A 161 -3.47 -7.05 17.73
C LYS A 161 -4.56 -6.13 17.19
N ILE A 162 -5.33 -6.61 16.21
CA ILE A 162 -6.39 -5.84 15.54
C ILE A 162 -7.73 -6.57 15.65
N ASP A 163 -8.83 -5.82 15.72
CA ASP A 163 -10.17 -6.40 15.57
C ASP A 163 -10.43 -6.66 14.08
N LYS A 164 -10.63 -7.91 13.70
CA LYS A 164 -10.87 -8.30 12.30
C LYS A 164 -12.18 -7.74 11.75
N LYS A 165 -13.12 -7.32 12.61
CA LYS A 165 -14.39 -6.74 12.19
C LYS A 165 -14.25 -5.41 11.45
N ILE A 166 -13.12 -4.70 11.60
CA ILE A 166 -12.88 -3.43 10.88
C ILE A 166 -12.86 -3.61 9.36
N PHE A 167 -12.62 -4.83 8.86
CA PHE A 167 -12.61 -5.14 7.44
C PHE A 167 -13.98 -5.58 6.90
N ASN A 168 -15.01 -5.65 7.75
CA ASN A 168 -16.36 -5.95 7.30
C ASN A 168 -16.91 -4.75 6.53
N LEU A 169 -17.50 -5.04 5.36
CA LEU A 169 -18.16 -4.01 4.59
C LEU A 169 -19.45 -3.58 5.31
N PRO A 170 -19.84 -2.30 5.23
CA PRO A 170 -21.11 -1.85 5.77
C PRO A 170 -22.27 -2.59 5.09
N ASN A 171 -23.27 -2.97 5.88
CA ASN A 171 -24.53 -3.48 5.33
C ASN A 171 -25.22 -2.38 4.52
N ARG A 172 -25.94 -2.79 3.46
CA ARG A 172 -26.86 -1.92 2.73
C ARG A 172 -28.07 -1.58 3.58
#